data_AF-A0A7X8IHE4-F1
#
_entry.id   AF-A0A7X8IHE4-F1
#
_cell.length_a   1.000
_cell.length_b   1.000
_cell.length_c   1.000
_cell.angle_alpha   90.00
_cell.angle_beta   90.00
_cell.angle_gamma   90.00
#
_symmetry.space_group_name_H-M   'P 1'
#
loop_
_entity.id
_entity.type
_entity.pdbx_description
1 polymer ?
#
loop_
_entity_poly.entity_id
_entity_poly.type
_entity_poly.pdbx_seq_one_letter_code
_entity_poly.pdbx_strand_id
1 'polypeptide(L)'
;KGMAGAIEKAQELAKEIPNSFIPEQFENPANPAIHKKTTGPEIWQDTDGKIDIFIAGVGTGGTITGAGEYLKEQNSSIKIVAVEPASSPVLSEGKKGNHGIQGIGAGFVPKVLNTKIYDEIFTVKNEEAFITAKLLSKKEGISVGISSGAALYTAIEFAKKTENKDKVIVVILPDSADRYYSTDLFTE
;
A
#
# COMPACT_ATOMS: atom_id res chain seq x y z
N LYS A 1 -13.09 -14.82 -10.69
CA LYS A 1 -11.84 -15.34 -10.09
C LYS A 1 -10.84 -14.25 -9.64
N GLY A 2 -11.11 -12.95 -9.84
CA GLY A 2 -10.24 -11.87 -9.31
C GLY A 2 -8.77 -11.99 -9.73
N MET A 3 -7.86 -11.47 -8.88
CA MET A 3 -6.41 -11.55 -9.11
C MET A 3 -5.91 -13.00 -9.21
N ALA A 4 -6.42 -13.91 -8.38
CA ALA A 4 -6.05 -15.33 -8.42
C ALA A 4 -6.34 -15.97 -9.79
N GLY A 5 -7.46 -15.62 -10.42
CA GLY A 5 -7.79 -16.08 -11.77
C GLY A 5 -6.90 -15.49 -12.87
N ALA A 6 -6.47 -14.24 -12.70
CA ALA A 6 -5.52 -13.63 -13.62
C ALA A 6 -4.15 -14.33 -13.56
N ILE A 7 -3.70 -14.70 -12.35
CA ILE A 7 -2.47 -15.48 -12.13
C ILE A 7 -2.58 -16.87 -12.78
N GLU A 8 -3.69 -17.59 -12.54
CA GLU A 8 -3.95 -18.91 -13.16
C GLU A 8 -3.88 -18.82 -14.69
N LYS A 9 -4.52 -17.80 -15.29
CA LYS A 9 -4.50 -17.62 -16.74
C LYS A 9 -3.11 -17.23 -17.27
N ALA A 10 -2.35 -16.41 -16.55
CA ALA A 10 -0.98 -16.08 -16.93
C ALA A 10 -0.09 -17.33 -16.96
N GLN A 11 -0.23 -18.23 -15.98
CA GLN A 11 0.48 -19.50 -15.93
C GLN A 11 0.08 -20.46 -17.06
N GLU A 12 -1.19 -20.51 -17.43
CA GLU A 12 -1.67 -21.25 -18.61
C GLU A 12 -1.00 -20.73 -19.88
N LEU A 13 -1.06 -19.41 -20.11
CA LEU A 13 -0.47 -18.77 -21.29
C LEU A 13 1.04 -19.00 -21.37
N ALA A 14 1.77 -19.00 -20.25
CA ALA A 14 3.21 -19.25 -20.25
C ALA A 14 3.60 -20.68 -20.65
N LYS A 15 2.70 -21.66 -20.48
CA LYS A 15 2.91 -23.04 -20.96
C LYS A 15 2.70 -23.15 -22.46
N GLU A 16 1.86 -22.28 -23.04
CA GLU A 16 1.46 -22.32 -24.45
C GLU A 16 2.33 -21.44 -25.34
N ILE A 17 2.83 -20.31 -24.83
CA ILE A 17 3.57 -19.31 -25.61
C ILE A 17 5.08 -19.54 -25.43
N PRO A 18 5.80 -19.95 -26.49
CA PRO A 18 7.26 -20.14 -26.41
C PRO A 18 7.98 -18.83 -26.08
N ASN A 19 9.05 -18.92 -25.28
CA ASN A 19 9.86 -17.77 -24.83
C ASN A 19 9.07 -16.70 -24.06
N SER A 20 7.90 -17.03 -23.52
CA SER A 20 7.17 -16.16 -22.62
C SER A 20 7.85 -16.08 -21.24
N PHE A 21 7.62 -14.98 -20.53
CA PHE A 21 8.17 -14.73 -19.20
C PHE A 21 7.10 -14.11 -18.31
N ILE A 22 6.92 -14.66 -17.11
CA ILE A 22 6.04 -14.10 -16.08
C ILE A 22 6.91 -13.43 -15.03
N PRO A 23 6.81 -12.09 -14.83
CA PRO A 23 7.62 -11.39 -13.82
C PRO A 23 7.28 -11.71 -12.35
N GLU A 24 6.10 -12.28 -12.10
CA GLU A 24 5.63 -12.76 -10.79
C GLU A 24 5.73 -11.75 -9.64
N GLN A 25 5.10 -10.56 -9.79
CA GLN A 25 5.22 -9.46 -8.81
C GLN A 25 4.88 -9.81 -7.34
N PHE A 26 4.08 -10.86 -7.08
CA PHE A 26 3.71 -11.30 -5.73
C PHE A 26 4.73 -12.27 -5.10
N GLU A 27 5.69 -12.78 -5.88
CA GLU A 27 6.68 -13.78 -5.47
C GLU A 27 8.13 -13.34 -5.72
N ASN A 28 8.34 -12.43 -6.68
CA ASN A 28 9.66 -12.02 -7.12
C ASN A 28 10.35 -11.10 -6.09
N PRO A 29 11.48 -11.51 -5.49
CA PRO A 29 12.17 -10.74 -4.46
C PRO A 29 12.76 -9.42 -4.97
N ALA A 30 12.87 -9.22 -6.29
CA ALA A 30 13.27 -7.93 -6.86
C ALA A 30 12.27 -6.81 -6.51
N ASN A 31 11.00 -7.15 -6.28
CA ASN A 31 9.96 -6.18 -5.91
C ASN A 31 10.24 -5.51 -4.55
N PRO A 32 10.34 -6.22 -3.41
CA PRO A 32 10.75 -5.57 -2.16
C PRO A 32 12.19 -5.05 -2.21
N ALA A 33 13.11 -5.71 -2.92
CA ALA A 33 14.51 -5.28 -2.97
C ALA A 33 14.69 -3.87 -3.55
N ILE A 34 13.89 -3.46 -4.56
CA ILE A 34 14.02 -2.11 -5.09
C ILE A 34 13.59 -1.06 -4.06
N HIS A 35 12.50 -1.30 -3.33
CA HIS A 35 12.03 -0.37 -2.29
C HIS A 35 13.01 -0.27 -1.11
N LYS A 36 13.72 -1.35 -0.79
CA LYS A 36 14.82 -1.32 0.19
C LYS A 36 16.02 -0.51 -0.31
N LYS A 37 16.30 -0.57 -1.62
CA LYS A 37 17.42 0.11 -2.26
C LYS A 37 17.16 1.59 -2.56
N THR A 38 15.91 1.99 -2.76
CA THR A 38 15.55 3.35 -3.22
C THR A 38 14.54 4.02 -2.31
N THR A 39 13.30 3.50 -2.24
CA THR A 39 12.19 4.16 -1.53
C THR A 39 12.46 4.38 -0.04
N GLY A 40 12.98 3.38 0.67
CA GLY A 40 13.37 3.52 2.08
C GLY A 40 14.48 4.57 2.29
N PRO A 41 15.61 4.47 1.56
CA PRO A 41 16.67 5.48 1.58
C PRO A 41 16.21 6.91 1.28
N GLU A 42 15.39 7.10 0.26
CA GLU A 42 14.83 8.41 -0.12
C GLU A 42 14.02 9.01 1.03
N ILE A 43 13.11 8.23 1.64
CA ILE A 43 12.32 8.68 2.79
C ILE A 43 13.21 9.04 3.98
N TRP A 44 14.21 8.21 4.28
CA TRP A 44 15.12 8.47 5.39
C TRP A 44 15.93 9.76 5.18
N GLN A 45 16.45 9.94 3.96
CA GLN A 45 17.22 11.12 3.60
C GLN A 45 16.36 12.39 3.61
N ASP A 46 15.20 12.36 2.98
CA ASP A 46 14.35 13.54 2.81
C ASP A 46 13.66 13.98 4.12
N THR A 47 13.63 13.09 5.12
CA THR A 47 13.16 13.41 6.48
C THR A 47 14.28 13.74 7.45
N ASP A 48 15.55 13.84 7.00
CA ASP A 48 16.73 13.96 7.85
C ASP A 48 16.78 12.90 8.98
N GLY A 49 16.27 11.69 8.72
CA GLY A 49 16.16 10.61 9.69
C GLY A 49 15.12 10.85 10.80
N LYS A 50 14.21 11.82 10.65
CA LYS A 50 13.20 12.19 11.66
C LYS A 50 11.87 11.45 11.51
N ILE A 51 11.71 10.61 10.50
CA ILE A 51 10.50 9.80 10.34
C ILE A 51 10.27 8.93 11.60
N ASP A 52 9.05 8.97 12.12
CA ASP A 52 8.62 8.14 13.25
C ASP A 52 7.65 7.03 12.81
N ILE A 53 6.82 7.30 11.79
CA ILE A 53 5.76 6.40 11.34
C ILE A 53 5.76 6.34 9.81
N PHE A 54 5.83 5.13 9.27
CA PHE A 54 5.69 4.86 7.83
C PHE A 54 4.40 4.09 7.56
N ILE A 55 3.59 4.60 6.62
CA ILE A 55 2.27 4.06 6.30
C ILE A 55 2.21 3.72 4.81
N ALA A 56 1.85 2.47 4.50
CA ALA A 56 1.71 2.02 3.11
C ALA A 56 0.57 1.01 2.96
N GLY A 57 -0.18 1.17 1.86
CA GLY A 57 -1.16 0.19 1.42
C GLY A 57 -0.53 -1.11 0.92
N VAL A 58 -1.18 -2.25 1.21
CA VAL A 58 -0.65 -3.57 0.85
C VAL A 58 -1.36 -4.15 -0.36
N GLY A 59 -0.73 -4.00 -1.53
CA GLY A 59 -1.05 -4.75 -2.75
C GLY A 59 -0.18 -6.01 -2.87
N THR A 60 0.98 -5.89 -3.50
CA THR A 60 2.00 -6.96 -3.51
C THR A 60 2.74 -7.07 -2.18
N GLY A 61 2.78 -6.00 -1.38
CA GLY A 61 3.58 -5.94 -0.16
C GLY A 61 5.05 -5.55 -0.37
N GLY A 62 5.49 -5.32 -1.61
CA GLY A 62 6.88 -4.94 -1.91
C GLY A 62 7.30 -3.64 -1.23
N THR A 63 6.47 -2.60 -1.32
CA THR A 63 6.78 -1.28 -0.74
C THR A 63 6.94 -1.33 0.77
N ILE A 64 5.96 -1.88 1.49
CA ILE A 64 6.00 -1.95 2.95
C ILE A 64 7.13 -2.87 3.45
N THR A 65 7.42 -3.94 2.71
CA THR A 65 8.52 -4.86 3.04
C THR A 65 9.87 -4.18 2.83
N GLY A 66 10.16 -3.70 1.62
CA GLY A 66 11.46 -3.15 1.31
C GLY A 66 11.77 -1.85 2.06
N ALA A 67 10.87 -0.88 2.00
CA ALA A 67 11.07 0.40 2.68
C ALA A 67 11.02 0.21 4.20
N GLY A 68 10.10 -0.62 4.72
CA GLY A 68 10.01 -0.90 6.15
C GLY A 68 11.26 -1.58 6.71
N GLU A 69 11.83 -2.55 5.99
CA GLU A 69 13.10 -3.19 6.37
C GLU A 69 14.24 -2.18 6.43
N TYR A 70 14.41 -1.36 5.39
CA TYR A 70 15.44 -0.33 5.39
C TYR A 70 15.26 0.65 6.56
N LEU A 71 14.03 1.15 6.77
CA LEU A 71 13.75 2.12 7.82
C LEU A 71 14.01 1.53 9.22
N LYS A 72 13.59 0.28 9.48
CA LYS A 72 13.90 -0.38 10.77
C LYS A 72 15.38 -0.72 10.94
N GLU A 73 16.15 -0.89 9.86
CA GLU A 73 17.62 -0.98 9.92
C GLU A 73 18.26 0.33 10.37
N GLN A 74 17.68 1.49 10.00
CA GLN A 74 18.17 2.80 10.44
C GLN A 74 17.72 3.14 11.87
N ASN A 75 16.45 2.87 12.18
CA ASN A 75 15.88 3.07 13.51
C ASN A 75 14.75 2.06 13.75
N SER A 76 15.01 1.07 14.60
CA SER A 76 14.05 0.01 14.94
C SER A 76 12.80 0.50 15.66
N SER A 77 12.81 1.74 16.17
CA SER A 77 11.65 2.37 16.84
C SER A 77 10.63 2.94 15.86
N ILE A 78 10.96 3.04 14.56
CA ILE A 78 10.02 3.49 13.54
C ILE A 78 8.86 2.51 13.47
N LYS A 79 7.65 3.07 13.56
CA LYS A 79 6.41 2.31 13.44
C LYS A 79 6.05 2.13 11.98
N ILE A 80 5.84 0.89 11.55
CA ILE A 80 5.42 0.54 10.20
C ILE A 80 3.95 0.11 10.25
N VAL A 81 3.08 0.76 9.46
CA VAL A 81 1.63 0.52 9.45
C VAL A 81 1.19 0.04 8.08
N ALA A 82 0.60 -1.16 8.06
CA ALA A 82 0.00 -1.75 6.87
C ALA A 82 -1.45 -1.28 6.71
N VAL A 83 -1.83 -0.85 5.51
CA VAL A 83 -3.21 -0.47 5.20
C VAL A 83 -3.87 -1.52 4.31
N GLU A 84 -5.05 -1.98 4.70
CA GLU A 84 -5.87 -2.92 3.91
C GLU A 84 -7.37 -2.54 3.88
N PRO A 85 -8.15 -3.06 2.91
CA PRO A 85 -9.59 -2.80 2.84
C PRO A 85 -10.37 -3.47 3.97
N ALA A 86 -11.26 -2.73 4.63
CA ALA A 86 -12.12 -3.25 5.70
C ALA A 86 -13.09 -4.34 5.24
N SER A 87 -13.51 -4.33 3.96
CA SER A 87 -14.37 -5.37 3.39
C SER A 87 -13.61 -6.58 2.83
N SER A 88 -12.28 -6.56 2.85
CA SER A 88 -11.40 -7.69 2.49
C SER A 88 -10.16 -7.75 3.40
N PRO A 89 -10.35 -7.89 4.73
CA PRO A 89 -9.28 -7.84 5.73
C PRO A 89 -8.51 -9.16 5.79
N VAL A 90 -7.72 -9.43 4.75
CA VAL A 90 -6.99 -10.70 4.63
C VAL A 90 -5.82 -10.77 5.60
N LEU A 91 -5.13 -9.65 5.85
CA LEU A 91 -3.96 -9.61 6.73
C LEU A 91 -4.37 -9.68 8.20
N SER A 92 -5.43 -8.97 8.59
CA SER A 92 -5.89 -8.92 9.99
C SER A 92 -6.86 -10.05 10.37
N GLU A 93 -7.79 -10.44 9.48
CA GLU A 93 -8.83 -11.43 9.79
C GLU A 93 -8.79 -12.70 8.94
N GLY A 94 -7.93 -12.77 7.91
CA GLY A 94 -7.88 -13.91 6.98
C GLY A 94 -9.11 -14.01 6.06
N LYS A 95 -9.94 -12.95 6.00
CA LYS A 95 -11.17 -12.95 5.19
C LYS A 95 -10.99 -12.14 3.92
N LYS A 96 -11.33 -12.76 2.79
CA LYS A 96 -11.40 -12.08 1.48
C LYS A 96 -12.82 -11.57 1.20
N GLY A 97 -12.92 -10.42 0.56
CA GLY A 97 -14.19 -9.87 0.07
C GLY A 97 -13.97 -8.89 -1.07
N ASN A 98 -15.07 -8.35 -1.60
CA ASN A 98 -15.02 -7.34 -2.65
C ASN A 98 -14.81 -5.95 -2.03
N HIS A 99 -14.02 -5.10 -2.69
CA HIS A 99 -13.77 -3.72 -2.26
C HIS A 99 -13.48 -2.82 -3.47
N GLY A 100 -13.63 -1.51 -3.26
CA GLY A 100 -13.39 -0.48 -4.27
C GLY A 100 -11.98 0.14 -4.22
N ILE A 101 -11.18 -0.18 -3.19
CA ILE A 101 -9.83 0.37 -3.04
C ILE A 101 -8.83 -0.33 -3.99
N GLN A 102 -8.79 0.13 -5.24
CA GLN A 102 -7.90 -0.44 -6.27
C GLN A 102 -6.42 -0.23 -5.91
N GLY A 103 -5.61 -1.25 -6.15
CA GLY A 103 -4.15 -1.26 -5.91
C GLY A 103 -3.71 -2.00 -4.64
N ILE A 104 -4.61 -2.19 -3.67
CA ILE A 104 -4.35 -2.94 -2.42
C ILE A 104 -5.34 -4.09 -2.25
N GLY A 105 -5.16 -4.94 -1.22
CA GLY A 105 -6.15 -5.96 -0.87
C GLY A 105 -6.28 -7.10 -1.90
N ALA A 106 -5.16 -7.71 -2.30
CA ALA A 106 -5.12 -8.71 -3.38
C ALA A 106 -5.98 -9.98 -3.17
N GLY A 107 -6.57 -10.18 -1.99
CA GLY A 107 -7.43 -11.33 -1.66
C GLY A 107 -6.66 -12.56 -1.16
N PHE A 108 -5.36 -12.42 -0.95
CA PHE A 108 -4.43 -13.41 -0.38
C PHE A 108 -3.21 -12.68 0.22
N VAL A 109 -2.42 -13.37 1.04
CA VAL A 109 -1.15 -12.85 1.56
C VAL A 109 -0.04 -13.08 0.52
N PRO A 110 0.57 -12.05 -0.08
CA PRO A 110 1.63 -12.22 -1.08
C PRO A 110 2.89 -12.86 -0.47
N LYS A 111 3.64 -13.65 -1.25
CA LYS A 111 4.87 -14.31 -0.76
C LYS A 111 6.01 -13.31 -0.48
N VAL A 112 6.06 -12.20 -1.21
CA VAL A 112 7.06 -11.13 -0.99
C VAL A 112 6.75 -10.24 0.21
N LEU A 113 5.56 -10.35 0.82
CA LEU A 113 5.21 -9.55 2.00
C LEU A 113 5.88 -10.14 3.25
N ASN A 114 6.79 -9.39 3.86
CA ASN A 114 7.32 -9.71 5.18
C ASN A 114 6.29 -9.33 6.26
N THR A 115 5.47 -10.28 6.70
CA THR A 115 4.41 -10.01 7.70
C THR A 115 4.91 -9.67 9.10
N LYS A 116 6.22 -9.77 9.35
CA LYS A 116 6.85 -9.39 10.62
C LYS A 116 7.37 -7.96 10.62
N ILE A 117 7.33 -7.25 9.48
CA ILE A 117 7.91 -5.91 9.37
C ILE A 117 7.01 -4.81 9.92
N TYR A 118 5.70 -5.00 9.87
CA TYR A 118 4.71 -4.01 10.31
C TYR A 118 4.28 -4.25 11.76
N ASP A 119 4.06 -3.16 12.49
CA ASP A 119 3.68 -3.15 13.89
C ASP A 119 2.15 -3.08 14.07
N GLU A 120 1.42 -2.55 13.08
CA GLU A 120 -0.03 -2.39 13.11
C GLU A 120 -0.63 -2.57 11.71
N ILE A 121 -1.84 -3.13 11.65
CA ILE A 121 -2.67 -3.16 10.44
C ILE A 121 -3.85 -2.21 10.68
N PHE A 122 -4.11 -1.32 9.74
CA PHE A 122 -5.25 -0.42 9.75
C PHE A 122 -6.19 -0.73 8.59
N THR A 123 -7.45 -0.98 8.90
CA THR A 123 -8.48 -1.28 7.90
C THR A 123 -9.22 -0.02 7.48
N VAL A 124 -9.42 0.19 6.18
CA VAL A 124 -10.09 1.38 5.64
C VAL A 124 -11.30 1.00 4.80
N LYS A 125 -12.42 1.70 4.97
CA LYS A 125 -13.62 1.53 4.13
C LYS A 125 -13.45 2.26 2.79
N ASN A 126 -14.19 1.82 1.78
CA ASN A 126 -14.14 2.45 0.46
C ASN A 126 -14.49 3.94 0.53
N GLU A 127 -15.53 4.28 1.29
CA GLU A 127 -16.04 5.64 1.44
C GLU A 127 -15.00 6.56 2.07
N GLU A 128 -14.31 6.08 3.11
CA GLU A 128 -13.22 6.80 3.80
C GLU A 128 -12.06 7.10 2.83
N ALA A 129 -11.67 6.12 2.01
CA ALA A 129 -10.64 6.29 0.99
C ALA A 129 -11.06 7.30 -0.09
N PHE A 130 -12.29 7.18 -0.63
CA PHE A 130 -12.80 8.09 -1.66
C PHE A 130 -12.91 9.53 -1.17
N ILE A 131 -13.52 9.72 0.01
CA ILE A 131 -13.68 11.04 0.63
C ILE A 131 -12.31 11.68 0.85
N THR A 132 -11.34 10.93 1.35
CA THR A 132 -10.02 11.45 1.67
C THR A 132 -9.22 11.82 0.41
N ALA A 133 -9.27 10.99 -0.65
CA ALA A 133 -8.66 11.33 -1.94
C ALA A 133 -9.28 12.61 -2.55
N LYS A 134 -10.62 12.71 -2.55
CA LYS A 134 -11.34 13.92 -2.99
C LYS A 134 -10.97 15.15 -2.15
N LEU A 135 -10.83 14.98 -0.83
CA LEU A 135 -10.47 16.07 0.09
C LEU A 135 -9.05 16.59 -0.18
N LEU A 136 -8.07 15.69 -0.36
CA LEU A 136 -6.70 16.08 -0.69
C LEU A 136 -6.65 16.93 -1.96
N SER A 137 -7.36 16.50 -3.01
CA SER A 137 -7.41 17.26 -4.26
C SER A 137 -8.08 18.63 -4.08
N LYS A 138 -9.13 18.72 -3.25
CA LYS A 138 -9.86 19.99 -3.00
C LYS A 138 -9.11 20.95 -2.09
N LYS A 139 -8.31 20.46 -1.15
CA LYS A 139 -7.64 21.27 -0.12
C LYS A 139 -6.20 21.62 -0.50
N GLU A 140 -5.47 20.66 -1.06
CA GLU A 140 -4.03 20.78 -1.32
C GLU A 140 -3.70 20.82 -2.82
N GLY A 141 -4.70 20.63 -3.70
CA GLY A 141 -4.48 20.59 -5.15
C GLY A 141 -3.75 19.34 -5.64
N ILE A 142 -3.58 18.33 -4.79
CA ILE A 142 -2.89 17.07 -5.14
C ILE A 142 -3.93 16.02 -5.51
N SER A 143 -3.96 15.64 -6.79
CA SER A 143 -4.93 14.68 -7.33
C SER A 143 -4.35 13.26 -7.36
N VAL A 144 -4.91 12.36 -6.55
CA VAL A 144 -4.39 11.00 -6.33
C VAL A 144 -5.43 9.90 -6.52
N GLY A 145 -4.96 8.68 -6.74
CA GLY A 145 -5.80 7.47 -6.81
C GLY A 145 -6.43 7.06 -5.47
N ILE A 146 -7.24 6.01 -5.54
CA ILE A 146 -8.07 5.54 -4.42
C ILE A 146 -7.22 5.02 -3.26
N SER A 147 -6.15 4.26 -3.55
CA SER A 147 -5.25 3.70 -2.53
C SER A 147 -4.48 4.77 -1.75
N SER A 148 -4.11 5.87 -2.42
CA SER A 148 -3.55 7.08 -1.80
C SER A 148 -4.52 7.68 -0.78
N GLY A 149 -5.81 7.73 -1.11
CA GLY A 149 -6.86 8.17 -0.19
C GLY A 149 -6.96 7.28 1.06
N ALA A 150 -6.88 5.96 0.88
CA ALA A 150 -6.88 5.02 2.01
C ALA A 150 -5.66 5.21 2.93
N ALA A 151 -4.46 5.29 2.34
CA ALA A 151 -3.23 5.49 3.10
C ALA A 151 -3.22 6.84 3.83
N LEU A 152 -3.65 7.91 3.17
CA LEU A 152 -3.76 9.24 3.77
C LEU A 152 -4.81 9.29 4.89
N TYR A 153 -5.94 8.59 4.72
CA TYR A 153 -6.94 8.49 5.78
C TYR A 153 -6.34 7.87 7.04
N THR A 154 -5.59 6.77 6.90
CA THR A 154 -4.84 6.18 8.01
C THR A 154 -3.86 7.17 8.63
N ALA A 155 -3.10 7.93 7.83
CA ALA A 155 -2.18 8.94 8.35
C ALA A 155 -2.89 10.02 9.18
N ILE A 156 -4.06 10.50 8.72
CA ILE A 156 -4.89 11.46 9.44
C ILE A 156 -5.39 10.87 10.77
N GLU A 157 -5.87 9.63 10.77
CA GLU A 157 -6.31 8.96 12.00
C GLU A 157 -5.15 8.76 13.00
N PHE A 158 -3.95 8.46 12.52
CA PHE A 158 -2.76 8.37 13.37
C PHE A 158 -2.32 9.74 13.91
N ALA A 159 -2.40 10.80 13.11
CA ALA A 159 -2.04 12.16 13.52
C ALA A 159 -2.98 12.72 14.60
N LYS A 160 -4.23 12.24 14.67
CA LYS A 160 -5.19 12.61 15.73
C LYS A 160 -4.87 12.00 17.10
N LYS A 161 -4.05 10.94 17.15
CA LYS A 161 -3.70 10.24 18.40
C LYS A 161 -2.72 11.06 19.21
N THR A 162 -2.98 11.26 20.50
CA THR A 162 -2.17 12.14 21.37
C THR A 162 -0.74 11.64 21.54
N GLU A 163 -0.53 10.32 21.51
CA GLU A 163 0.79 9.69 21.56
C GLU A 163 1.64 9.91 20.30
N ASN A 164 1.06 10.43 19.23
CA ASN A 164 1.76 10.78 17.98
C ASN A 164 1.91 12.29 17.79
N LYS A 165 1.63 13.08 18.82
CA LYS A 165 1.91 14.51 18.80
C LYS A 165 3.38 14.75 18.48
N ASP A 166 3.64 15.71 17.58
CA ASP A 166 4.96 16.14 17.12
C ASP A 166 5.78 15.07 16.37
N LYS A 167 5.19 13.89 16.07
CA LYS A 167 5.83 12.85 15.26
C LYS A 167 5.72 13.13 13.76
N VAL A 168 6.74 12.70 13.01
CA VAL A 168 6.75 12.74 11.55
C VAL A 168 6.14 11.47 10.97
N ILE A 169 5.03 11.62 10.26
CA ILE A 169 4.34 10.54 9.55
C ILE A 169 4.61 10.67 8.06
N VAL A 170 5.13 9.62 7.44
CA VAL A 170 5.29 9.51 5.98
C VAL A 170 4.30 8.48 5.45
N VAL A 171 3.59 8.86 4.40
CA VAL A 171 2.57 8.03 3.74
C VAL A 171 2.83 7.95 2.24
N ILE A 172 2.71 6.76 1.67
CA ILE A 172 2.85 6.57 0.22
C ILE A 172 1.52 6.87 -0.48
N LEU A 173 1.58 7.72 -1.50
CA LEU A 173 0.49 8.01 -2.43
C LEU A 173 0.85 7.38 -3.79
N PRO A 174 0.44 6.14 -4.09
CA PRO A 174 1.07 5.34 -5.14
C PRO A 174 0.88 5.84 -6.57
N ASP A 175 -0.23 6.54 -6.85
CA ASP A 175 -0.58 6.96 -8.20
C ASP A 175 -1.52 8.17 -8.28
N SER A 176 -1.61 8.70 -9.50
CA SER A 176 -2.39 9.88 -9.88
C SER A 176 -3.85 9.55 -10.19
N ALA A 177 -4.74 10.52 -9.97
CA ALA A 177 -6.18 10.31 -10.14
C ALA A 177 -6.66 10.22 -11.60
N ASP A 178 -5.86 10.66 -12.56
CA ASP A 178 -6.19 10.66 -14.00
C ASP A 178 -6.53 9.26 -14.56
N ARG A 179 -6.03 8.20 -13.90
CA ARG A 179 -6.31 6.79 -14.24
C ARG A 179 -7.68 6.31 -13.77
N TYR A 180 -8.40 7.13 -12.99
CA TYR A 180 -9.58 6.70 -12.23
C TYR A 180 -10.88 7.39 -12.64
N TYR A 181 -10.91 8.17 -13.74
CA TYR A 181 -12.12 8.89 -14.17
C TYR A 181 -13.34 8.01 -14.44
N SER A 182 -13.14 6.73 -14.75
CA SER A 182 -14.22 5.75 -14.97
C SER A 182 -14.62 4.96 -13.72
N THR A 183 -14.17 5.39 -12.53
CA THR A 183 -14.44 4.71 -11.26
C THR A 183 -15.27 5.58 -10.32
N ASP A 184 -15.78 4.99 -9.24
CA ASP A 184 -16.58 5.68 -8.21
C ASP A 184 -15.83 6.83 -7.51
N LEU A 185 -14.51 6.94 -7.68
CA LEU A 185 -13.74 8.09 -7.21
C LEU A 185 -14.20 9.41 -7.87
N PHE A 186 -14.69 9.35 -9.11
CA PHE A 186 -15.11 10.53 -9.87
C PHE A 186 -16.63 10.61 -10.11
N THR A 187 -17.39 9.65 -9.58
CA THR A 187 -18.85 9.79 -9.49
C THR A 187 -19.20 10.68 -8.31
N GLU A 188 -20.32 11.41 -8.41
CA GLU A 188 -20.81 12.32 -7.35
C GLU A 188 -21.06 11.60 -6.03
#